data_AF-A0A1B6G526-F1
#
_entry.id   AF-A0A1B6G526-F1
#
_cell.length_a   1.000
_cell.length_b   1.000
_cell.length_c   1.000
_cell.angle_alpha   90.00
_cell.angle_beta   90.00
_cell.angle_gamma   90.00
#
_symmetry.space_group_name_H-M   'P 1'
#
loop_
_entity.id
_entity.type
_entity.pdbx_description
1 polymer ?
#
loop_
_entity_poly.entity_id
_entity_poly.type
_entity_poly.pdbx_seq_one_letter_code
_entity_poly.pdbx_strand_id
1 'polypeptide(L)'
;NPAAQGASLTEGKRAKRSSKKVNGENGERSGSPKSEEENDIVGAPEKMAKPEEDETDWAVDVSEEAVRARLQDLTDGAKGLTITDDLEKTEKERMDLFYNSVKQRKDAGTLEQPATAKELLAEAERLEIKTKAPLVLAELLFDGKILIEVKKHRVLLLRFTHDDPRAQKYLLGGVEQVISLHKDSLLPKVPAIFKLMYDMDILEEKVLLDWGSKVSK
;
A
#
# COMPACT_ATOMS: atom_id res chain seq x y z
N ASN A 1 43.39 40.35 -24.47
CA ASN A 1 43.98 41.26 -23.47
C ASN A 1 43.10 41.20 -22.22
N PRO A 2 43.50 40.48 -21.16
CA PRO A 2 42.69 40.23 -19.96
C PRO A 2 43.04 41.20 -18.82
N ALA A 3 42.07 41.55 -17.97
CA ALA A 3 42.30 42.20 -16.66
C ALA A 3 41.17 41.75 -15.71
N ALA A 4 41.48 40.86 -14.76
CA ALA A 4 41.75 41.17 -13.34
C ALA A 4 40.45 41.11 -12.50
N GLN A 5 40.16 40.00 -11.82
CA GLN A 5 40.54 39.66 -10.44
C GLN A 5 40.13 40.69 -9.37
N GLY A 6 39.36 40.20 -8.39
CA GLY A 6 39.09 40.88 -7.12
C GLY A 6 38.18 40.04 -6.22
N ALA A 7 38.78 39.21 -5.35
CA ALA A 7 38.13 38.47 -4.27
C ALA A 7 38.34 39.19 -2.92
N SER A 8 37.35 39.16 -2.03
CA SER A 8 37.47 39.25 -0.54
C SER A 8 36.08 38.98 0.05
N LEU A 9 35.77 37.84 0.69
CA LEU A 9 36.01 37.49 2.10
C LEU A 9 35.75 38.64 3.09
N THR A 10 34.71 38.50 3.93
CA THR A 10 34.82 38.50 5.40
C THR A 10 33.52 38.07 6.09
N GLU A 11 33.74 37.30 7.15
CA GLU A 11 32.84 36.60 8.05
C GLU A 11 32.37 37.51 9.22
N GLY A 12 31.18 37.27 9.80
CA GLY A 12 30.64 38.17 10.82
C GLY A 12 29.50 37.65 11.71
N LYS A 13 29.85 36.76 12.65
CA LYS A 13 29.38 36.69 14.06
C LYS A 13 27.91 36.36 14.43
N ARG A 14 27.83 35.16 15.01
CA ARG A 14 26.95 34.62 16.06
C ARG A 14 26.95 35.43 17.38
N ALA A 15 25.76 35.70 17.94
CA ALA A 15 25.41 35.89 19.38
C ALA A 15 23.88 36.15 19.46
N LYS A 16 23.05 35.76 20.44
CA LYS A 16 23.23 35.33 21.84
C LYS A 16 21.93 34.67 22.34
N ARG A 17 22.04 33.72 23.27
CA ARG A 17 20.96 33.11 24.08
C ARG A 17 20.53 34.00 25.26
N SER A 18 19.27 33.91 25.70
CA SER A 18 18.81 33.99 27.11
C SER A 18 17.35 33.47 27.20
N SER A 19 17.11 32.26 27.69
CA SER A 19 16.73 31.90 29.07
C SER A 19 15.30 32.29 29.51
N LYS A 20 14.41 31.30 29.63
CA LYS A 20 13.47 31.23 30.77
C LYS A 20 13.07 29.76 31.02
N LYS A 21 13.30 29.32 32.26
CA LYS A 21 13.00 28.00 32.84
C LYS A 21 12.37 28.29 34.21
N VAL A 22 11.17 27.78 34.49
CA VAL A 22 10.57 27.48 35.82
C VAL A 22 9.43 26.49 35.51
N ASN A 23 9.54 25.18 35.76
CA ASN A 23 9.54 24.37 37.00
C ASN A 23 8.15 24.07 37.57
N GLY A 24 7.90 22.77 37.85
CA GLY A 24 6.68 22.24 38.48
C GLY A 24 6.70 20.70 38.51
N GLU A 25 7.41 20.13 39.48
CA GLU A 25 7.50 18.71 39.84
C GLU A 25 6.52 18.36 40.99
N ASN A 26 6.42 17.05 41.28
CA ASN A 26 5.81 16.32 42.41
C ASN A 26 4.34 15.82 42.26
N GLY A 27 3.99 14.60 42.68
CA GLY A 27 4.71 13.71 43.60
C GLY A 27 4.17 12.27 43.69
N GLU A 28 4.68 11.58 44.72
CA GLU A 28 4.91 10.15 44.85
C GLU A 28 3.78 9.29 45.47
N ARG A 29 3.93 7.99 45.21
CA ARG A 29 3.58 6.74 45.93
C ARG A 29 3.34 6.81 47.45
N SER A 30 2.38 5.98 47.94
CA SER A 30 2.54 4.92 48.99
C SER A 30 1.34 4.81 49.99
N GLY A 31 1.00 3.59 50.41
CA GLY A 31 0.45 3.31 51.77
C GLY A 31 -0.79 2.40 51.90
N SER A 32 -0.58 1.12 52.31
CA SER A 32 -1.54 0.07 52.78
C SER A 32 -2.20 0.40 54.16
N PRO A 33 -2.76 -0.53 55.01
CA PRO A 33 -3.10 -1.98 54.92
C PRO A 33 -4.42 -2.47 55.65
N LYS A 34 -4.68 -3.80 55.51
CA LYS A 34 -5.28 -4.84 56.40
C LYS A 34 -6.34 -4.52 57.49
N SER A 35 -7.32 -5.43 57.59
CA SER A 35 -7.81 -6.01 58.86
C SER A 35 -8.20 -7.49 58.67
N GLU A 36 -7.54 -8.37 59.42
CA GLU A 36 -7.87 -9.78 59.65
C GLU A 36 -8.59 -9.88 61.01
N GLU A 37 -9.50 -10.85 61.18
CA GLU A 37 -9.86 -11.53 62.44
C GLU A 37 -10.94 -12.59 62.07
N GLU A 38 -10.60 -13.88 61.95
CA GLU A 38 -10.32 -14.89 63.00
C GLU A 38 -11.61 -15.64 63.42
N ASN A 39 -11.62 -16.97 63.22
CA ASN A 39 -12.28 -17.93 64.11
C ASN A 39 -11.77 -19.36 63.84
N ASP A 40 -11.07 -19.86 64.84
CA ASP A 40 -10.60 -21.22 65.07
C ASP A 40 -11.76 -22.25 65.18
N ILE A 41 -11.49 -23.52 64.82
CA ILE A 41 -11.84 -24.75 65.59
C ILE A 41 -11.55 -25.98 64.72
N VAL A 42 -10.58 -26.76 65.22
CA VAL A 42 -10.15 -28.06 64.72
C VAL A 42 -11.11 -29.13 65.24
N GLY A 43 -11.64 -29.98 64.35
CA GLY A 43 -12.45 -31.14 64.73
C GLY A 43 -12.43 -32.21 63.64
N ALA A 44 -11.55 -33.19 63.76
CA ALA A 44 -11.60 -34.43 62.99
C ALA A 44 -12.37 -35.51 63.78
N PRO A 45 -13.15 -36.35 63.09
CA PRO A 45 -13.03 -37.78 63.35
C PRO A 45 -12.81 -38.59 62.07
N GLU A 46 -12.06 -39.68 62.26
CA GLU A 46 -11.62 -40.64 61.25
C GLU A 46 -12.73 -41.50 60.64
N LYS A 47 -12.55 -41.78 59.33
CA LYS A 47 -12.75 -43.05 58.60
C LYS A 47 -14.19 -43.60 58.44
N MET A 48 -14.68 -43.60 57.19
CA MET A 48 -14.68 -44.74 56.24
C MET A 48 -15.77 -44.56 55.17
N ALA A 49 -15.38 -44.34 53.91
CA ALA A 49 -15.92 -45.00 52.71
C ALA A 49 -15.22 -44.42 51.47
N LYS A 50 -14.80 -45.31 50.57
CA LYS A 50 -14.06 -45.01 49.34
C LYS A 50 -15.02 -44.61 48.20
N PRO A 51 -14.49 -44.11 47.06
CA PRO A 51 -14.93 -42.91 46.37
C PRO A 51 -15.90 -43.22 45.22
N GLU A 52 -16.80 -42.29 44.90
CA GLU A 52 -17.40 -42.24 43.56
C GLU A 52 -17.50 -40.80 43.06
N GLU A 53 -16.87 -40.62 41.89
CA GLU A 53 -17.16 -39.64 40.84
C GLU A 53 -16.87 -38.16 41.14
N ASP A 54 -15.58 -37.81 41.08
CA ASP A 54 -15.17 -36.58 40.42
C ASP A 54 -14.09 -36.91 39.39
N GLU A 55 -14.52 -37.36 38.22
CA GLU A 55 -13.76 -37.21 37.00
C GLU A 55 -14.41 -36.08 36.20
N THR A 56 -14.23 -34.84 36.69
CA THR A 56 -14.23 -33.68 35.79
C THR A 56 -13.10 -33.89 34.80
N ASP A 57 -13.46 -34.56 33.71
CA ASP A 57 -12.65 -34.93 32.58
C ASP A 57 -12.11 -33.65 31.91
N TRP A 58 -10.94 -33.20 32.38
CA TRP A 58 -10.07 -32.29 31.63
C TRP A 58 -9.38 -33.08 30.49
N ALA A 59 -10.13 -33.92 29.78
CA ALA A 59 -9.73 -34.43 28.49
C ALA A 59 -9.68 -33.23 27.53
N VAL A 60 -8.48 -32.69 27.36
CA VAL A 60 -8.16 -31.94 26.15
C VAL A 60 -8.45 -32.90 25.00
N ASP A 61 -9.56 -32.67 24.29
CA ASP A 61 -9.92 -33.43 23.10
C ASP A 61 -8.79 -33.33 22.07
N VAL A 62 -7.94 -34.36 22.02
CA VAL A 62 -6.89 -34.53 21.01
C VAL A 62 -7.46 -35.30 19.82
N SER A 63 -8.67 -34.96 19.36
CA SER A 63 -9.20 -35.57 18.15
C SER A 63 -8.35 -35.11 16.95
N GLU A 64 -7.97 -36.06 16.09
CA GLU A 64 -7.14 -35.82 14.90
C GLU A 64 -7.70 -34.72 13.99
N GLU A 65 -8.99 -34.44 14.10
CA GLU A 65 -9.69 -33.39 13.35
C GLU A 65 -9.32 -31.98 13.82
N ALA A 66 -9.16 -31.75 15.13
CA ALA A 66 -8.73 -30.47 15.67
C ALA A 66 -7.23 -30.20 15.38
N VAL A 67 -6.40 -31.25 15.37
CA VAL A 67 -4.99 -31.17 14.97
C VAL A 67 -4.87 -30.92 13.46
N ARG A 68 -5.72 -31.55 12.64
CA ARG A 68 -5.79 -31.30 11.19
C ARG A 68 -6.26 -29.88 10.87
N ALA A 69 -7.30 -29.40 11.54
CA ALA A 69 -7.77 -28.02 11.37
C ALA A 69 -6.67 -27.01 11.71
N ARG A 70 -5.92 -27.24 12.78
CA ARG A 70 -4.79 -26.37 13.18
C ARG A 70 -3.59 -26.47 12.24
N LEU A 71 -3.29 -27.65 11.68
CA LEU A 71 -2.26 -27.86 10.66
C LEU A 71 -2.66 -27.26 9.31
N GLN A 72 -3.94 -27.32 8.95
CA GLN A 72 -4.47 -26.75 7.71
C GLN A 72 -4.48 -25.23 7.78
N ASP A 73 -4.84 -24.65 8.93
CA ASP A 73 -4.75 -23.20 9.18
C ASP A 73 -3.28 -22.72 9.20
N LEU A 74 -2.35 -23.54 9.73
CA LEU A 74 -0.90 -23.26 9.62
C LEU A 74 -0.38 -23.36 8.17
N THR A 75 -0.91 -24.30 7.38
CA THR A 75 -0.51 -24.52 5.98
C THR A 75 -1.09 -23.45 5.06
N ASP A 76 -2.31 -22.97 5.33
CA ASP A 76 -2.91 -21.84 4.62
C ASP A 76 -2.29 -20.50 5.05
N GLY A 77 -1.86 -20.37 6.32
CA GLY A 77 -1.01 -19.26 6.77
C GLY A 77 0.39 -19.26 6.14
N ALA A 78 0.91 -20.43 5.73
CA ALA A 78 2.20 -20.56 5.06
C ALA A 78 2.14 -20.26 3.54
N LYS A 79 0.96 -20.27 2.91
CA LYS A 79 0.79 -19.80 1.51
C LYS A 79 0.97 -18.28 1.37
N GLY A 80 0.89 -17.53 2.48
CA GLY A 80 1.28 -16.11 2.53
C GLY A 80 2.79 -15.87 2.65
N LEU A 81 3.58 -16.94 2.80
CA LEU A 81 5.04 -16.92 3.00
C LEU A 81 5.81 -17.57 1.83
N THR A 82 5.12 -17.98 0.76
CA THR A 82 5.81 -18.27 -0.49
C THR A 82 6.31 -16.94 -1.03
N ILE A 83 7.63 -16.73 -0.96
CA ILE A 83 8.35 -15.93 -1.96
C ILE A 83 7.79 -16.39 -3.31
N THR A 84 6.86 -15.61 -3.88
CA THR A 84 6.25 -15.99 -5.14
C THR A 84 7.36 -15.95 -6.18
N ASP A 85 7.61 -17.08 -6.84
CA ASP A 85 8.55 -17.28 -7.96
C ASP A 85 8.53 -16.10 -8.97
N ASP A 86 7.41 -15.39 -9.06
CA ASP A 86 7.23 -14.15 -9.81
C ASP A 86 8.26 -13.05 -9.50
N LEU A 87 8.75 -12.91 -8.26
CA LEU A 87 9.74 -11.89 -7.91
C LEU A 87 11.15 -12.24 -8.43
N GLU A 88 11.41 -13.51 -8.73
CA GLU A 88 12.64 -13.93 -9.41
C GLU A 88 12.58 -13.66 -10.92
N LYS A 89 11.37 -13.39 -11.45
CA LYS A 89 11.17 -13.04 -12.86
C LYS A 89 11.66 -11.62 -13.16
N THR A 90 12.03 -11.41 -14.41
CA THR A 90 12.40 -10.08 -14.91
C THR A 90 11.24 -9.12 -14.76
N GLU A 91 11.55 -7.82 -14.68
CA GLU A 91 10.52 -6.79 -14.62
C GLU A 91 9.54 -6.87 -15.79
N LYS A 92 10.04 -7.21 -16.99
CA LYS A 92 9.19 -7.39 -18.17
C LYS A 92 8.18 -8.52 -17.97
N GLU A 93 8.62 -9.67 -17.48
CA GLU A 93 7.73 -10.81 -17.23
C GLU A 93 6.70 -10.48 -16.14
N ARG A 94 7.09 -9.74 -15.09
CA ARG A 94 6.14 -9.25 -14.07
C ARG A 94 5.11 -8.28 -14.66
N MET A 95 5.52 -7.40 -15.56
CA MET A 95 4.60 -6.54 -16.31
C MET A 95 3.65 -7.34 -17.20
N ASP A 96 4.13 -8.40 -17.84
CA ASP A 96 3.31 -9.30 -18.67
C ASP A 96 2.27 -10.08 -17.83
N LEU A 97 2.63 -10.51 -16.61
CA LEU A 97 1.69 -11.12 -15.65
C LEU A 97 0.58 -10.14 -15.25
N PHE A 98 0.95 -8.90 -14.95
CA PHE A 98 -0.02 -7.86 -14.64
C PHE A 98 -0.92 -7.54 -15.84
N TYR A 99 -0.35 -7.46 -17.05
CA TYR A 99 -1.10 -7.27 -18.29
C TYR A 99 -2.18 -8.34 -18.45
N ASN A 100 -1.81 -9.62 -18.27
CA ASN A 100 -2.77 -10.72 -18.37
C ASN A 100 -3.89 -10.62 -17.33
N SER A 101 -3.55 -10.20 -16.10
CA SER A 101 -4.53 -9.98 -15.03
C SER A 101 -5.52 -8.88 -15.39
N VAL A 102 -5.04 -7.73 -15.86
CA VAL A 102 -5.91 -6.62 -16.30
C VAL A 102 -6.77 -7.03 -17.48
N LYS A 103 -6.19 -7.73 -18.47
CA LYS A 103 -6.89 -8.22 -19.66
C LYS A 103 -8.03 -9.17 -19.28
N GLN A 104 -7.80 -10.12 -18.38
CA GLN A 104 -8.86 -11.02 -17.89
C GLN A 104 -10.03 -10.23 -17.27
N ARG A 105 -9.74 -9.20 -16.47
CA ARG A 105 -10.78 -8.35 -15.85
C ARG A 105 -11.52 -7.49 -16.86
N LYS A 106 -10.82 -7.01 -17.88
CA LYS A 106 -11.39 -6.29 -19.02
C LYS A 106 -12.36 -7.17 -19.79
N ASP A 107 -11.93 -8.37 -20.17
CA ASP A 107 -12.73 -9.31 -20.95
C ASP A 107 -13.96 -9.81 -20.16
N ALA A 108 -13.83 -9.91 -18.84
CA ALA A 108 -14.95 -10.19 -17.93
C ALA A 108 -15.89 -8.99 -17.70
N GLY A 109 -15.55 -7.79 -18.18
CA GLY A 109 -16.36 -6.57 -17.99
C GLY A 109 -16.43 -6.09 -16.53
N THR A 110 -15.45 -6.44 -15.70
CA THR A 110 -15.48 -6.18 -14.24
C THR A 110 -14.64 -4.97 -13.81
N LEU A 111 -13.93 -4.31 -14.74
CA LEU A 111 -13.01 -3.21 -14.43
C LEU A 111 -13.64 -2.00 -13.72
N GLU A 112 -14.95 -1.80 -13.87
CA GLU A 112 -15.68 -0.70 -13.21
C GLU A 112 -16.04 -1.02 -11.75
N GLN A 113 -15.92 -2.29 -11.34
CA GLN A 113 -16.21 -2.69 -9.98
C GLN A 113 -15.09 -2.21 -9.03
N PRO A 114 -15.43 -1.53 -7.91
CA PRO A 114 -14.43 -1.06 -6.95
C PRO A 114 -13.56 -2.17 -6.36
N ALA A 115 -14.09 -3.40 -6.26
CA ALA A 115 -13.35 -4.57 -5.80
C ALA A 115 -12.21 -4.93 -6.76
N THR A 116 -12.48 -4.94 -8.07
CA THR A 116 -11.48 -5.24 -9.10
C THR A 116 -10.33 -4.23 -9.09
N ALA A 117 -10.60 -2.94 -8.86
CA ALA A 117 -9.55 -1.94 -8.75
C ALA A 117 -8.62 -2.18 -7.54
N LYS A 118 -9.15 -2.70 -6.42
CA LYS A 118 -8.34 -3.08 -5.25
C LYS A 118 -7.51 -4.34 -5.53
N GLU A 119 -8.10 -5.33 -6.18
CA GLU A 119 -7.42 -6.58 -6.53
C GLU A 119 -6.26 -6.32 -7.51
N LEU A 120 -6.49 -5.50 -8.55
CA LEU A 120 -5.42 -5.12 -9.49
C LEU A 120 -4.32 -4.31 -8.82
N LEU A 121 -4.66 -3.42 -7.87
CA LEU A 121 -3.66 -2.69 -7.11
C LEU A 121 -2.81 -3.64 -6.25
N ALA A 122 -3.45 -4.56 -5.52
CA ALA A 122 -2.76 -5.54 -4.70
C ALA A 122 -1.84 -6.45 -5.54
N GLU A 123 -2.29 -6.85 -6.72
CA GLU A 123 -1.47 -7.66 -7.65
C GLU A 123 -0.26 -6.87 -8.16
N ALA A 124 -0.42 -5.61 -8.54
CA ALA A 124 0.69 -4.77 -8.96
C ALA A 124 1.70 -4.47 -7.83
N GLU A 125 1.22 -4.40 -6.59
CA GLU A 125 2.07 -4.28 -5.39
C GLU A 125 2.82 -5.58 -5.12
N ARG A 126 2.15 -6.74 -5.19
CA ARG A 126 2.76 -8.07 -5.07
C ARG A 126 3.83 -8.31 -6.12
N LEU A 127 3.60 -7.84 -7.35
CA LEU A 127 4.54 -7.91 -8.45
C LEU A 127 5.59 -6.79 -8.41
N GLU A 128 5.61 -5.89 -7.42
CA GLU A 128 6.51 -4.73 -7.30
C GLU A 128 6.61 -3.86 -8.58
N ILE A 129 5.51 -3.74 -9.31
CA ILE A 129 5.41 -2.95 -10.56
C ILE A 129 4.36 -1.83 -10.48
N LYS A 130 3.78 -1.58 -9.29
CA LYS A 130 2.74 -0.54 -9.07
C LYS A 130 3.01 0.77 -9.80
N THR A 131 4.21 1.34 -9.70
CA THR A 131 4.54 2.62 -10.35
C THR A 131 4.57 2.51 -11.88
N LYS A 132 4.85 1.34 -12.46
CA LYS A 132 4.89 1.11 -13.92
C LYS A 132 3.55 0.61 -14.47
N ALA A 133 2.69 0.06 -13.62
CA ALA A 133 1.38 -0.47 -13.96
C ALA A 133 0.50 0.48 -14.82
N PRO A 134 0.50 1.82 -14.63
CA PRO A 134 -0.28 2.71 -15.49
C PRO A 134 0.07 2.66 -16.97
N LEU A 135 1.30 2.24 -17.33
CA LEU A 135 1.70 2.03 -18.71
C LEU A 135 0.84 0.92 -19.36
N VAL A 136 0.69 -0.20 -18.67
CA VAL A 136 -0.14 -1.34 -19.09
C VAL A 136 -1.62 -0.97 -19.09
N LEU A 137 -2.07 -0.20 -18.09
CA LEU A 137 -3.45 0.29 -18.05
C LEU A 137 -3.76 1.16 -19.26
N ALA A 138 -2.87 2.07 -19.67
CA ALA A 138 -3.08 2.92 -20.83
C ALA A 138 -3.26 2.09 -22.10
N GLU A 139 -2.40 1.09 -22.31
CA GLU A 139 -2.44 0.20 -23.47
C GLU A 139 -3.76 -0.60 -23.55
N LEU A 140 -4.23 -1.11 -22.41
CA LEU A 140 -5.42 -1.98 -22.38
C LEU A 140 -6.74 -1.21 -22.35
N LEU A 141 -6.78 -0.02 -21.74
CA LEU A 141 -8.02 0.71 -21.48
C LEU A 141 -8.34 1.72 -22.58
N PHE A 142 -7.34 2.25 -23.30
CA PHE A 142 -7.56 3.36 -24.21
C PHE A 142 -7.43 2.96 -25.69
N ASP A 143 -8.24 3.62 -26.50
CA ASP A 143 -8.25 3.54 -27.96
C ASP A 143 -8.50 4.94 -28.57
N GLY A 144 -8.96 5.00 -29.82
CA GLY A 144 -9.37 6.26 -30.48
C GLY A 144 -10.47 7.06 -29.75
N LYS A 145 -11.11 6.50 -28.71
CA LYS A 145 -12.13 7.12 -27.86
C LYS A 145 -11.64 7.41 -26.44
N ILE A 146 -10.33 7.57 -26.24
CA ILE A 146 -9.69 7.87 -24.94
C ILE A 146 -10.42 8.88 -24.04
N LEU A 147 -11.04 9.93 -24.58
CA LEU A 147 -11.80 10.91 -23.78
C LEU A 147 -13.00 10.31 -23.01
N ILE A 148 -13.60 9.24 -23.55
CA ILE A 148 -14.69 8.51 -22.90
C ILE A 148 -14.09 7.52 -21.90
N GLU A 149 -13.07 6.78 -22.31
CA GLU A 149 -12.45 5.73 -21.49
C GLU A 149 -11.75 6.26 -20.25
N VAL A 150 -11.12 7.45 -20.32
CA VAL A 150 -10.54 8.13 -19.14
C VAL A 150 -11.61 8.41 -18.08
N LYS A 151 -12.80 8.85 -18.51
CA LYS A 151 -13.90 9.10 -17.59
C LYS A 151 -14.41 7.81 -16.96
N LYS A 152 -14.59 6.78 -17.79
CA LYS A 152 -15.06 5.46 -17.40
C LYS A 152 -14.13 4.80 -16.37
N HIS A 153 -12.81 4.89 -16.59
CA HIS A 153 -11.81 4.19 -15.79
C HIS A 153 -11.11 5.08 -14.73
N ARG A 154 -11.66 6.27 -14.44
CA ARG A 154 -11.07 7.24 -13.51
C ARG A 154 -10.66 6.62 -12.17
N VAL A 155 -11.56 5.87 -11.54
CA VAL A 155 -11.34 5.29 -10.21
C VAL A 155 -10.17 4.31 -10.23
N LEU A 156 -10.06 3.50 -11.29
CA LEU A 156 -8.95 2.57 -11.45
C LEU A 156 -7.63 3.31 -11.65
N LEU A 157 -7.59 4.32 -12.53
CA LEU A 157 -6.39 5.13 -12.78
C LEU A 157 -5.88 5.80 -11.50
N LEU A 158 -6.78 6.40 -10.71
CA LEU A 158 -6.44 7.05 -9.45
C LEU A 158 -5.86 6.11 -8.39
N ARG A 159 -6.15 4.79 -8.43
CA ARG A 159 -5.50 3.83 -7.52
C ARG A 159 -3.99 3.74 -7.72
N PHE A 160 -3.51 4.10 -8.91
CA PHE A 160 -2.10 4.04 -9.25
C PHE A 160 -1.44 5.41 -9.32
N THR A 161 -2.17 6.46 -9.73
CA THR A 161 -1.57 7.78 -9.98
C THR A 161 -1.63 8.73 -8.81
N HIS A 162 -2.54 8.54 -7.85
CA HIS A 162 -2.69 9.43 -6.70
C HIS A 162 -1.41 9.44 -5.85
N ASP A 163 -0.88 10.64 -5.61
CA ASP A 163 0.37 10.90 -4.88
C ASP A 163 1.62 10.16 -5.41
N ASP A 164 1.59 9.67 -6.66
CA ASP A 164 2.75 9.06 -7.33
C ASP A 164 3.06 9.75 -8.68
N PRO A 165 3.90 10.81 -8.66
CA PRO A 165 4.34 11.49 -9.87
C PRO A 165 5.10 10.61 -10.86
N ARG A 166 5.72 9.51 -10.42
CA ARG A 166 6.41 8.58 -11.32
C ARG A 166 5.39 7.72 -12.06
N ALA A 167 4.35 7.24 -11.37
CA ALA A 167 3.25 6.52 -11.97
C ALA A 167 2.50 7.37 -13.01
N GLN A 168 2.28 8.64 -12.71
CA GLN A 168 1.71 9.61 -13.65
C GLN A 168 2.57 9.76 -14.94
N LYS A 169 3.90 9.73 -14.83
CA LYS A 169 4.80 9.75 -16.00
C LYS A 169 4.72 8.47 -16.83
N TYR A 170 4.61 7.30 -16.19
CA TYR A 170 4.38 6.05 -16.91
C TYR A 170 3.04 6.04 -17.64
N LEU A 171 2.00 6.61 -17.01
CA LEU A 171 0.70 6.81 -17.67
C LEU A 171 0.86 7.71 -18.91
N LEU A 172 1.55 8.84 -18.79
CA LEU A 172 1.81 9.75 -19.92
C LEU A 172 2.53 9.05 -21.08
N GLY A 173 3.53 8.21 -20.78
CA GLY A 173 4.20 7.39 -21.80
C GLY A 173 3.26 6.42 -22.50
N GLY A 174 2.35 5.77 -21.77
CA GLY A 174 1.33 4.90 -22.37
C GLY A 174 0.32 5.67 -23.22
N VAL A 175 -0.10 6.85 -22.77
CA VAL A 175 -1.01 7.72 -23.52
C VAL A 175 -0.36 8.21 -24.82
N GLU A 176 0.93 8.54 -24.80
CA GLU A 176 1.70 8.90 -25.99
C GLU A 176 1.72 7.76 -27.02
N GLN A 177 1.90 6.51 -26.56
CA GLN A 177 1.83 5.34 -27.44
C GLN A 177 0.44 5.18 -28.07
N VAL A 178 -0.63 5.36 -27.29
CA VAL A 178 -2.02 5.31 -27.80
C VAL A 178 -2.28 6.43 -28.82
N ILE A 179 -1.79 7.64 -28.56
CA ILE A 179 -1.88 8.76 -29.52
C ILE A 179 -1.11 8.43 -30.80
N SER A 180 0.08 7.84 -30.69
CA SER A 180 0.88 7.43 -31.85
C SER A 180 0.15 6.40 -32.72
N LEU A 181 -0.50 5.40 -32.10
CA LEU A 181 -1.29 4.39 -32.80
C LEU A 181 -2.52 4.96 -33.51
N HIS A 182 -3.14 6.02 -32.95
CA HIS A 182 -4.34 6.66 -33.49
C HIS A 182 -4.11 8.11 -33.95
N LYS A 183 -2.91 8.39 -34.47
CA LYS A 183 -2.35 9.74 -34.69
C LYS A 183 -3.31 10.73 -35.34
N ASP A 184 -3.90 10.37 -36.47
CA ASP A 184 -4.75 11.28 -37.25
C ASP A 184 -5.98 11.75 -36.45
N SER A 185 -6.49 10.89 -35.58
CA SER A 185 -7.70 11.14 -34.80
C SER A 185 -7.44 11.76 -33.43
N LEU A 186 -6.29 11.47 -32.83
CA LEU A 186 -5.97 11.84 -31.44
C LEU A 186 -4.98 13.01 -31.33
N LEU A 187 -4.09 13.21 -32.31
CA LEU A 187 -3.10 14.30 -32.26
C LEU A 187 -3.77 15.68 -32.12
N PRO A 188 -4.87 16.01 -32.84
CA PRO A 188 -5.58 17.28 -32.63
C PRO A 188 -6.27 17.40 -31.26
N LYS A 189 -6.46 16.28 -30.56
CA LYS A 189 -7.18 16.19 -29.28
C LYS A 189 -6.27 16.13 -28.07
N VAL A 190 -4.94 16.08 -28.24
CA VAL A 190 -3.97 15.98 -27.14
C VAL A 190 -4.21 17.02 -26.03
N PRO A 191 -4.40 18.32 -26.34
CA PRO A 191 -4.68 19.31 -25.29
C PRO A 191 -5.95 18.99 -24.49
N ALA A 192 -6.99 18.51 -25.15
CA ALA A 192 -8.24 18.12 -24.49
C ALA A 192 -8.09 16.85 -23.64
N ILE A 193 -7.29 15.89 -24.08
CA ILE A 193 -6.98 14.66 -23.34
C ILE A 193 -6.26 15.00 -22.04
N PHE A 194 -5.19 15.78 -22.10
CA PHE A 194 -4.42 16.14 -20.90
C PHE A 194 -5.18 17.09 -19.98
N LYS A 195 -5.96 18.03 -20.53
CA LYS A 195 -6.86 18.84 -19.70
C LYS A 195 -7.87 17.95 -18.96
N LEU A 196 -8.47 16.98 -19.63
CA LEU A 196 -9.40 16.05 -18.99
C LEU A 196 -8.74 15.24 -17.87
N MET A 197 -7.54 14.69 -18.11
CA MET A 197 -6.81 13.93 -17.09
C MET A 197 -6.42 14.81 -15.89
N TYR A 198 -6.05 16.07 -16.12
CA TYR A 198 -5.80 17.05 -15.07
C TYR A 198 -7.08 17.38 -14.26
N ASP A 199 -8.17 17.73 -14.94
CA ASP A 199 -9.46 18.06 -14.30
C ASP A 199 -10.02 16.88 -13.48
N MET A 200 -9.61 15.65 -13.80
CA MET A 200 -10.04 14.43 -13.10
C MET A 200 -9.06 13.97 -12.02
N ASP A 201 -8.05 14.78 -11.70
CA ASP A 201 -6.99 14.53 -10.70
C ASP A 201 -6.08 13.34 -11.03
N ILE A 202 -6.08 12.86 -12.27
CA ILE A 202 -5.27 11.72 -12.70
C ILE A 202 -3.82 12.15 -12.91
N LEU A 203 -3.60 13.38 -13.40
CA LEU A 203 -2.29 13.97 -13.64
C LEU A 203 -2.16 15.32 -12.94
N GLU A 204 -1.04 15.53 -12.27
CA GLU A 204 -0.71 16.81 -11.65
C GLU A 204 -0.08 17.77 -12.66
N GLU A 205 -0.33 19.07 -12.46
CA GLU A 205 0.25 20.14 -13.28
C GLU A 205 1.78 20.03 -13.36
N LYS A 206 2.44 19.81 -12.22
CA LYS A 206 3.90 19.67 -12.16
C LYS A 206 4.42 18.52 -13.02
N VAL A 207 3.68 17.41 -13.11
CA VAL A 207 4.08 16.27 -13.93
C VAL A 207 3.90 16.58 -15.41
N LEU A 208 2.78 17.20 -15.79
CA LEU A 208 2.52 17.64 -17.17
C LEU A 208 3.58 18.63 -17.66
N LEU A 209 3.94 19.62 -16.84
CA LEU A 209 4.97 20.61 -17.18
C LEU A 209 6.37 19.98 -17.30
N ASP A 210 6.75 19.10 -16.36
CA ASP A 210 8.05 18.41 -16.42
C ASP A 210 8.13 17.48 -17.64
N TRP A 211 7.06 16.75 -17.95
CA TRP A 211 6.99 15.91 -19.15
C TRP A 211 7.09 16.74 -20.43
N GLY A 212 6.29 17.80 -20.57
CA GLY A 212 6.28 18.65 -21.76
C GLY A 212 7.58 19.45 -21.98
N SER A 213 8.41 19.61 -20.94
CA SER A 213 9.72 20.26 -21.05
C SER A 213 10.81 19.37 -21.68
N LYS A 214 10.55 18.07 -21.81
CA LYS A 214 11.51 17.07 -22.30
C LYS A 214 10.96 16.42 -23.56
N VAL A 215 11.81 16.25 -24.56
CA VAL A 215 11.49 15.41 -25.72
C VAL A 215 12.01 14.01 -25.43
N SER A 216 11.11 13.04 -25.32
CA SER A 216 11.51 11.63 -25.34
C SER A 216 11.86 11.26 -26.78
N LYS A 217 12.99 10.58 -26.99
CA LYS A 217 13.43 10.10 -28.30
C LYS A 217 13.02 8.65 -28.50
#